data_AF-A0A329RHQ8-F1
#
_entry.id   AF-A0A329RHQ8-F1
#
_cell.length_a   1.000
_cell.length_b   1.000
_cell.length_c   1.000
_cell.angle_alpha   90.00
_cell.angle_beta   90.00
_cell.angle_gamma   90.00
#
_symmetry.space_group_name_H-M   'P 1'
#
loop_
_entity.id
_entity.type
_entity.pdbx_description
1 polymer ?
#
loop_
_entity_poly.entity_id
_entity_poly.type
_entity_poly.pdbx_seq_one_letter_code
_entity_poly.pdbx_strand_id
1 'polypeptide(L)'
;MTKRNPNNAGEAMTSTLMTHYSDDVLSTMIIAAKQAPNTKDIATKLQTEQLRVWASRGKPADDVFNLFNLKGKAQSLDDLVDDAQFAPWLKYVDDINGKDSKKASAMVAKTLTTYNEETNKGLYAMLSAAKNVESTKKLATDLQKGQLDNWLAQKVDVHDVSAWVGAKRTPLNSPERKAVASYRDALSKI
;
A
#
# COMPACT_ATOMS: atom_id res chain seq x y z
N MET A 1 31.66 -28.56 4.05
CA MET A 1 31.81 -27.20 3.49
C MET A 1 30.89 -27.08 2.28
N THR A 2 29.74 -26.43 2.42
CA THR A 2 28.83 -26.16 1.30
C THR A 2 29.33 -24.94 0.52
N LYS A 3 29.68 -25.15 -0.75
CA LYS A 3 30.07 -24.07 -1.67
C LYS A 3 28.92 -23.07 -1.80
N ARG A 4 29.19 -21.79 -1.49
CA ARG A 4 28.24 -20.69 -1.63
C ARG A 4 28.07 -20.39 -3.11
N ASN A 5 26.88 -20.66 -3.63
CA ASN A 5 26.53 -20.34 -5.01
C ASN A 5 26.45 -18.77 -5.12
N PRO A 6 27.00 -18.14 -6.19
CA PRO A 6 27.07 -16.67 -6.29
C PRO A 6 25.70 -15.99 -6.43
N ASN A 7 24.71 -16.71 -6.96
CA ASN A 7 23.36 -16.19 -7.22
C ASN A 7 22.51 -16.00 -5.94
N ASN A 8 23.05 -16.35 -4.77
CA ASN A 8 22.38 -16.39 -3.46
C ASN A 8 23.22 -15.70 -2.38
N ALA A 9 24.23 -14.90 -2.75
CA ALA A 9 25.02 -14.13 -1.80
C ALA A 9 24.19 -13.06 -1.06
N GLY A 10 23.31 -12.35 -1.78
CA GLY A 10 22.42 -11.32 -1.21
C GLY A 10 21.38 -11.92 -0.26
N GLU A 11 20.75 -13.03 -0.66
CA GLU A 11 19.83 -13.80 0.19
C GLU A 11 20.54 -14.30 1.45
N ALA A 12 21.72 -14.92 1.32
CA ALA A 12 22.46 -15.43 2.46
C ALA A 12 22.90 -14.30 3.42
N MET A 13 23.33 -13.14 2.90
CA MET A 13 23.66 -11.98 3.71
C MET A 13 22.43 -11.45 4.45
N THR A 14 21.31 -11.29 3.75
CA THR A 14 20.04 -10.82 4.35
C THR A 14 19.55 -11.79 5.41
N SER A 15 19.60 -13.09 5.15
CA SER A 15 19.21 -14.13 6.12
C SER A 15 20.07 -14.08 7.37
N THR A 16 21.40 -13.91 7.25
CA THR A 16 22.28 -13.76 8.42
C THR A 16 21.98 -12.48 9.19
N LEU A 17 21.73 -11.36 8.52
CA LEU A 17 21.37 -10.10 9.19
C LEU A 17 20.04 -10.25 9.94
N MET A 18 19.04 -10.89 9.34
CA MET A 18 17.73 -11.17 9.97
C MET A 18 17.80 -12.13 11.15
N THR A 19 18.88 -12.91 11.32
CA THR A 19 19.08 -13.72 12.53
C THR A 19 19.69 -12.94 13.70
N HIS A 20 20.28 -11.78 13.45
CA HIS A 20 20.95 -10.95 14.46
C HIS A 20 20.18 -9.68 14.82
N TYR A 21 19.36 -9.18 13.88
CA TYR A 21 18.58 -7.96 14.04
C TYR A 21 17.11 -8.26 13.84
N SER A 22 16.26 -7.64 14.66
CA SER A 22 14.82 -7.63 14.42
C SER A 22 14.49 -6.90 13.11
N ASP A 23 13.32 -7.18 12.53
CA ASP A 23 12.92 -6.64 11.23
C ASP A 23 12.91 -5.10 11.22
N ASP A 24 12.47 -4.47 12.30
CA ASP A 24 12.39 -3.01 12.47
C ASP A 24 13.78 -2.36 12.50
N VAL A 25 14.70 -2.93 13.28
CA VAL A 25 16.09 -2.45 13.37
C VAL A 25 16.78 -2.63 12.04
N LEU A 26 16.70 -3.82 11.43
CA LEU A 26 17.35 -4.09 10.15
C LEU A 26 16.80 -3.23 9.01
N SER A 27 15.47 -3.07 8.92
CA SER A 27 14.87 -2.24 7.86
C SER A 27 15.28 -0.78 8.02
N THR A 28 15.29 -0.26 9.25
CA THR A 28 15.77 1.10 9.55
C THR A 28 17.23 1.30 9.14
N MET A 29 18.11 0.34 9.46
CA MET A 29 19.52 0.38 9.03
C MET A 29 19.66 0.37 7.51
N ILE A 30 18.92 -0.47 6.81
CA ILE A 30 18.94 -0.56 5.35
C ILE A 30 18.45 0.75 4.73
N ILE A 31 17.34 1.30 5.21
CA ILE A 31 16.78 2.58 4.73
C ILE A 31 17.78 3.71 4.91
N ALA A 32 18.44 3.80 6.06
CA ALA A 32 19.49 4.80 6.31
C ALA A 32 20.70 4.59 5.39
N ALA A 33 21.17 3.35 5.23
CA ALA A 33 22.30 3.02 4.36
C ALA A 33 22.01 3.32 2.87
N LYS A 34 20.74 3.30 2.43
CA LYS A 34 20.36 3.71 1.07
C LYS A 34 20.59 5.21 0.80
N GLN A 35 20.64 6.04 1.84
CA GLN A 35 20.83 7.49 1.70
C GLN A 35 22.31 7.87 1.49
N ALA A 36 23.25 7.02 1.93
CA ALA A 36 24.67 7.28 1.76
C ALA A 36 25.18 6.74 0.40
N PRO A 37 25.87 7.56 -0.42
CA PRO A 37 26.30 7.15 -1.76
C PRO A 37 27.12 5.85 -1.79
N ASN A 38 28.04 5.68 -0.84
CA ASN A 38 28.95 4.53 -0.80
C ASN A 38 28.26 3.21 -0.41
N THR A 39 27.07 3.27 0.19
CA THR A 39 26.32 2.08 0.63
C THR A 39 24.99 1.89 -0.10
N LYS A 40 24.61 2.82 -0.98
CA LYS A 40 23.33 2.83 -1.69
C LYS A 40 23.08 1.54 -2.47
N ASP A 41 24.07 1.06 -3.23
CA ASP A 41 23.90 -0.10 -4.09
C ASP A 41 23.71 -1.39 -3.30
N ILE A 42 24.53 -1.60 -2.26
CA ILE A 42 24.41 -2.79 -1.41
C ILE A 42 23.12 -2.74 -0.58
N ALA A 43 22.75 -1.57 -0.05
CA ALA A 43 21.51 -1.41 0.72
C ALA A 43 20.26 -1.61 -0.15
N THR A 44 20.29 -1.19 -1.42
CA THR A 44 19.20 -1.44 -2.37
C THR A 44 19.01 -2.93 -2.65
N LYS A 45 20.12 -3.67 -2.82
CA LYS A 45 20.08 -5.13 -2.97
C LYS A 45 19.53 -5.80 -1.69
N LEU A 46 20.01 -5.39 -0.52
CA LEU A 46 19.53 -5.91 0.76
C LEU A 46 18.04 -5.64 0.98
N GLN A 47 17.54 -4.45 0.64
CA GLN A 47 16.11 -4.15 0.75
C GLN A 47 15.27 -5.03 -0.18
N THR A 48 15.75 -5.27 -1.40
CA THR A 48 15.07 -6.14 -2.36
C THR A 48 14.95 -7.56 -1.82
N GLU A 49 16.03 -8.11 -1.26
CA GLU A 49 16.01 -9.43 -0.63
C GLU A 49 15.16 -9.46 0.65
N GLN A 50 15.19 -8.40 1.47
CA GLN A 50 14.33 -8.27 2.66
C GLN A 50 12.85 -8.36 2.28
N LEU A 51 12.41 -7.60 1.27
CA LEU A 51 11.04 -7.65 0.75
C LEU A 51 10.69 -9.05 0.19
N ARG A 52 11.62 -9.69 -0.53
CA ARG A 52 11.41 -11.06 -1.07
C ARG A 52 11.22 -12.09 0.06
N VAL A 53 12.03 -12.01 1.11
CA VAL A 53 11.91 -12.89 2.29
C VAL A 53 10.61 -12.61 3.05
N TRP A 54 10.23 -11.36 3.23
CA TRP A 54 8.96 -11.02 3.86
C TRP A 54 7.75 -11.48 3.03
N ALA A 55 7.83 -11.42 1.71
CA ALA A 55 6.78 -11.90 0.82
C ALA A 55 6.65 -13.43 0.89
N SER A 56 7.77 -14.16 0.88
CA SER A 56 7.75 -15.63 0.98
C SER A 56 7.25 -16.13 2.34
N ARG A 57 7.40 -15.33 3.40
CA ARG A 57 6.86 -15.60 4.74
C ARG A 57 5.43 -15.09 4.95
N GLY A 58 4.82 -14.49 3.93
CA GLY A 58 3.46 -13.94 4.03
C GLY A 58 3.33 -12.83 5.06
N LYS A 59 4.37 -12.01 5.25
CA LYS A 59 4.29 -10.86 6.17
C LYS A 59 3.13 -9.93 5.73
N PRO A 60 2.31 -9.42 6.65
CA PRO A 60 1.23 -8.51 6.30
C PRO A 60 1.73 -7.22 5.62
N ALA A 61 0.98 -6.72 4.64
CA ALA A 61 1.25 -5.43 3.99
C ALA A 61 1.30 -4.27 5.01
N ASP A 62 0.44 -4.35 6.03
CA ASP A 62 0.33 -3.38 7.12
C ASP A 62 1.60 -3.31 7.97
N ASP A 63 2.17 -4.47 8.29
CA ASP A 63 3.44 -4.57 9.03
C ASP A 63 4.59 -3.97 8.22
N VAL A 64 4.68 -4.29 6.91
CA VAL A 64 5.73 -3.72 6.06
C VAL A 64 5.58 -2.21 5.88
N PHE A 65 4.34 -1.72 5.79
CA PHE A 65 4.06 -0.28 5.76
C PHE A 65 4.59 0.44 7.02
N ASN A 66 4.40 -0.19 8.18
CA ASN A 66 4.94 0.30 9.46
C ASN A 66 6.46 0.23 9.53
N LEU A 67 7.06 -0.88 9.10
CA LEU A 67 8.52 -1.07 9.07
C LEU A 67 9.21 -0.03 8.15
N PHE A 68 8.49 0.46 7.15
CA PHE A 68 8.94 1.53 6.26
C PHE A 68 8.65 2.94 6.79
N ASN A 69 8.11 3.06 8.01
CA ASN A 69 7.77 4.32 8.68
C ASN A 69 6.78 5.20 7.90
N LEU A 70 5.89 4.59 7.11
CA LEU A 70 4.95 5.32 6.25
C LEU A 70 3.66 5.76 6.95
N LYS A 71 3.35 5.20 8.13
CA LYS A 71 2.10 5.49 8.88
C LYS A 71 1.83 6.97 9.10
N GLY A 72 2.86 7.76 9.39
CA GLY A 72 2.72 9.20 9.66
C GLY A 72 2.41 10.04 8.42
N LYS A 73 2.53 9.46 7.22
CA LYS A 73 2.32 10.12 5.93
C LYS A 73 1.00 9.75 5.29
N ALA A 74 0.24 8.83 5.89
CA ALA A 74 -1.00 8.29 5.32
C ALA A 74 -2.19 9.27 5.29
N GLN A 75 -1.98 10.55 5.62
CA GLN A 75 -3.00 11.60 5.51
C GLN A 75 -3.04 12.27 4.13
N SER A 76 -1.97 12.12 3.34
CA SER A 76 -1.84 12.70 2.00
C SER A 76 -1.24 11.68 1.05
N LEU A 77 -1.84 11.53 -0.13
CA LEU A 77 -1.25 10.68 -1.16
C LEU A 77 0.06 11.29 -1.71
N ASP A 78 0.17 12.61 -1.74
CA ASP A 78 1.36 13.30 -2.22
C ASP A 78 2.55 13.04 -1.26
N ASP A 79 2.33 13.13 0.06
CA ASP A 79 3.38 12.85 1.07
C ASP A 79 3.89 11.40 1.00
N LEU A 80 3.01 10.46 0.64
CA LEU A 80 3.38 9.07 0.41
C LEU A 80 4.17 8.91 -0.89
N VAL A 81 3.71 9.49 -1.99
CA VAL A 81 4.36 9.37 -3.30
C VAL A 81 5.74 10.02 -3.32
N ASP A 82 5.94 11.07 -2.52
CA ASP A 82 7.25 11.71 -2.31
C ASP A 82 8.20 10.88 -1.43
N ASP A 83 7.70 9.87 -0.70
CA ASP A 83 8.53 8.97 0.11
C ASP A 83 9.14 7.82 -0.72
N ALA A 84 10.46 7.72 -0.67
CA ALA A 84 11.23 6.68 -1.40
C ALA A 84 10.90 5.23 -0.99
N GLN A 85 10.21 5.00 0.13
CA GLN A 85 9.78 3.67 0.59
C GLN A 85 8.38 3.29 0.09
N PHE A 86 7.57 4.26 -0.36
CA PHE A 86 6.20 3.97 -0.79
C PHE A 86 6.15 3.15 -2.07
N ALA A 87 6.95 3.49 -3.09
CA ALA A 87 7.01 2.69 -4.32
C ALA A 87 7.51 1.24 -4.10
N PRO A 88 8.58 0.99 -3.31
CA PRO A 88 8.94 -0.37 -2.89
C PRO A 88 7.81 -1.11 -2.16
N TRP A 89 7.04 -0.42 -1.31
CA TRP A 89 5.90 -1.01 -0.62
C TRP A 89 4.74 -1.35 -1.56
N LEU A 90 4.39 -0.48 -2.52
CA LEU A 90 3.38 -0.78 -3.55
C LEU A 90 3.77 -2.04 -4.32
N LYS A 91 5.03 -2.14 -4.74
CA LYS A 91 5.55 -3.35 -5.41
C LYS A 91 5.44 -4.58 -4.52
N TYR A 92 5.76 -4.46 -3.23
CA TYR A 92 5.60 -5.54 -2.27
C TYR A 92 4.14 -6.02 -2.20
N VAL A 93 3.17 -5.09 -2.13
CA VAL A 93 1.74 -5.40 -2.13
C VAL A 93 1.32 -6.09 -3.43
N ASP A 94 1.82 -5.64 -4.59
CA ASP A 94 1.58 -6.32 -5.87
C ASP A 94 2.11 -7.76 -5.86
N ASP A 95 3.34 -7.97 -5.39
CA ASP A 95 4.00 -9.28 -5.38
C ASP A 95 3.26 -10.28 -4.47
N ILE A 96 2.84 -9.89 -3.26
CA ILE A 96 2.08 -10.78 -2.36
C ILE A 96 0.64 -11.04 -2.81
N ASN A 97 0.09 -10.20 -3.70
CA ASN A 97 -1.23 -10.40 -4.30
C ASN A 97 -1.16 -11.11 -5.67
N GLY A 98 -0.03 -11.73 -5.99
CA GLY A 98 0.14 -12.47 -7.24
C GLY A 98 0.02 -11.58 -8.49
N LYS A 99 0.32 -10.28 -8.35
CA LYS A 99 0.19 -9.24 -9.38
C LYS A 99 -1.24 -9.03 -9.88
N ASP A 100 -2.24 -9.46 -9.11
CA ASP A 100 -3.63 -9.08 -9.32
C ASP A 100 -3.83 -7.62 -8.88
N SER A 101 -3.85 -6.70 -9.85
CA SER A 101 -3.97 -5.26 -9.60
C SER A 101 -5.23 -4.88 -8.82
N LYS A 102 -6.31 -5.67 -8.92
CA LYS A 102 -7.56 -5.42 -8.19
C LYS A 102 -7.36 -5.72 -6.70
N LYS A 103 -6.81 -6.90 -6.39
CA LYS A 103 -6.50 -7.30 -5.01
C LYS A 103 -5.43 -6.40 -4.38
N ALA A 104 -4.40 -6.06 -5.15
CA ALA A 104 -3.35 -5.16 -4.69
C ALA A 104 -3.90 -3.78 -4.35
N SER A 105 -4.69 -3.16 -5.24
CA SER A 105 -5.31 -1.85 -4.97
C SER A 105 -6.24 -1.89 -3.75
N ALA A 106 -7.01 -2.97 -3.59
CA ALA A 106 -7.86 -3.17 -2.42
C ALA A 106 -7.05 -3.30 -1.11
N MET A 107 -5.93 -4.03 -1.15
CA MET A 107 -5.02 -4.18 -0.01
C MET A 107 -4.31 -2.86 0.34
N VAL A 108 -3.88 -2.09 -0.66
CA VAL A 108 -3.31 -0.75 -0.46
C VAL A 108 -4.36 0.15 0.20
N ALA A 109 -5.56 0.24 -0.38
CA ALA A 109 -6.64 1.07 0.16
C ALA A 109 -7.02 0.66 1.60
N LYS A 110 -7.09 -0.64 1.88
CA LYS A 110 -7.32 -1.15 3.23
C LYS A 110 -6.22 -0.69 4.21
N THR A 111 -4.96 -0.81 3.81
CA THR A 111 -3.83 -0.39 4.66
C THR A 111 -3.87 1.11 4.94
N LEU A 112 -4.09 1.93 3.90
CA LEU A 112 -4.18 3.38 4.08
C LEU A 112 -5.38 3.78 4.94
N THR A 113 -6.51 3.07 4.84
CA THR A 113 -7.70 3.29 5.69
C THR A 113 -7.37 3.10 7.17
N THR A 114 -6.50 2.15 7.54
CA THR A 114 -6.08 1.89 8.92
C THR A 114 -5.39 3.11 9.56
N TYR A 115 -4.63 3.88 8.77
CA TYR A 115 -3.83 5.00 9.27
C TYR A 115 -4.40 6.37 8.94
N ASN A 116 -5.40 6.46 8.06
CA ASN A 116 -6.03 7.71 7.69
C ASN A 116 -7.04 8.18 8.75
N GLU A 117 -7.09 9.49 8.99
CA GLU A 117 -8.11 10.11 9.83
C GLU A 117 -9.52 9.85 9.30
N GLU A 118 -10.53 9.74 10.15
CA GLU A 118 -11.90 9.36 9.73
C GLU A 118 -12.02 8.03 8.94
N THR A 119 -10.95 7.23 8.87
CA THR A 119 -10.87 5.88 8.27
C THR A 119 -11.36 5.82 6.81
N ASN A 120 -12.52 5.22 6.56
CA ASN A 120 -13.10 5.02 5.23
C ASN A 120 -13.47 6.35 4.57
N LYS A 121 -14.04 7.29 5.32
CA LYS A 121 -14.44 8.60 4.81
C LYS A 121 -13.22 9.46 4.47
N GLY A 122 -12.24 9.50 5.38
CA GLY A 122 -11.03 10.28 5.15
C GLY A 122 -10.23 9.76 3.97
N LEU A 123 -10.04 8.43 3.85
CA LEU A 123 -9.33 7.88 2.70
C LEU A 123 -10.05 8.22 1.39
N TYR A 124 -11.39 8.11 1.36
CA TYR A 124 -12.15 8.44 0.16
C TYR A 124 -11.98 9.92 -0.24
N ALA A 125 -12.01 10.82 0.75
CA ALA A 125 -11.79 12.25 0.54
C ALA A 125 -10.36 12.55 0.05
N MET A 126 -9.35 11.96 0.70
CA MET A 126 -7.93 12.07 0.33
C MET A 126 -7.70 11.65 -1.13
N LEU A 127 -8.20 10.49 -1.54
CA LEU A 127 -8.05 9.99 -2.91
C LEU A 127 -8.86 10.83 -3.91
N SER A 128 -10.03 11.33 -3.52
CA SER A 128 -10.83 12.23 -4.38
C SER A 128 -10.11 13.56 -4.63
N ALA A 129 -9.42 14.11 -3.63
CA ALA A 129 -8.60 15.30 -3.79
C ALA A 129 -7.39 15.04 -4.70
N ALA A 130 -6.65 13.95 -4.46
CA ALA A 130 -5.47 13.57 -5.23
C ALA A 130 -5.78 13.27 -6.73
N LYS A 131 -7.02 12.93 -7.07
CA LYS A 131 -7.44 12.79 -8.48
C LYS A 131 -7.40 14.09 -9.28
N ASN A 132 -7.35 15.24 -8.62
CA ASN A 132 -7.23 16.54 -9.26
C ASN A 132 -5.78 16.99 -9.44
N VAL A 133 -4.80 16.19 -8.98
CA VAL A 133 -3.37 16.47 -9.09
C VAL A 133 -2.78 15.53 -10.15
N GLU A 134 -2.16 16.08 -11.20
CA GLU A 134 -1.76 15.29 -12.38
C GLU A 134 -0.78 14.16 -12.04
N SER A 135 0.17 14.39 -11.11
CA SER A 135 1.15 13.38 -10.69
C SER A 135 0.55 12.19 -9.95
N THR A 136 -0.54 12.38 -9.20
CA THR A 136 -1.16 11.33 -8.38
C THR A 136 -2.49 10.81 -8.93
N LYS A 137 -3.05 11.46 -9.96
CA LYS A 137 -4.37 11.16 -10.54
C LYS A 137 -4.60 9.71 -10.89
N LYS A 138 -3.65 9.06 -11.56
CA LYS A 138 -3.79 7.66 -11.95
C LYS A 138 -3.84 6.76 -10.72
N LEU A 139 -2.86 6.89 -9.82
CA LEU A 139 -2.79 6.08 -8.60
C LEU A 139 -4.03 6.31 -7.72
N ALA A 140 -4.43 7.56 -7.52
CA ALA A 140 -5.61 7.90 -6.74
C ALA A 140 -6.90 7.28 -7.31
N THR A 141 -7.03 7.23 -8.64
CA THR A 141 -8.16 6.57 -9.30
C THR A 141 -8.15 5.05 -9.06
N ASP A 142 -6.99 4.41 -9.20
CA ASP A 142 -6.84 2.97 -8.98
C ASP A 142 -7.10 2.60 -7.52
N LEU A 143 -6.58 3.38 -6.57
CA LEU A 143 -6.80 3.18 -5.14
C LEU A 143 -8.24 3.46 -4.71
N GLN A 144 -8.92 4.45 -5.30
CA GLN A 144 -10.33 4.70 -5.00
C GLN A 144 -11.21 3.54 -5.49
N LYS A 145 -10.87 2.95 -6.64
CA LYS A 145 -11.52 1.71 -7.10
C LYS A 145 -11.22 0.55 -6.15
N GLY A 146 -9.96 0.39 -5.72
CA GLY A 146 -9.56 -0.60 -4.73
C GLY A 146 -10.32 -0.46 -3.41
N GLN A 147 -10.57 0.77 -2.95
CA GLN A 147 -11.36 1.06 -1.77
C GLN A 147 -12.80 0.56 -1.91
N LEU A 148 -13.47 0.85 -3.04
CA LEU A 148 -14.81 0.33 -3.34
C LEU A 148 -14.82 -1.20 -3.43
N ASP A 149 -13.82 -1.80 -4.07
CA ASP A 149 -13.69 -3.26 -4.21
C ASP A 149 -13.48 -3.94 -2.84
N ASN A 150 -12.73 -3.32 -1.94
CA ASN A 150 -12.57 -3.78 -0.55
C ASN A 150 -13.91 -3.73 0.20
N TRP A 151 -14.68 -2.64 0.06
CA TRP A 151 -16.02 -2.56 0.66
C TRP A 151 -16.99 -3.60 0.06
N LEU A 152 -16.90 -3.88 -1.25
CA LEU A 152 -17.72 -4.92 -1.89
C LEU A 152 -17.37 -6.31 -1.35
N ALA A 153 -16.08 -6.62 -1.20
CA ALA A 153 -15.62 -7.88 -0.64
C ALA A 153 -16.11 -8.11 0.81
N GLN A 154 -16.25 -7.01 1.57
CA GLN A 154 -16.79 -7.02 2.92
C GLN A 154 -18.32 -6.92 2.99
N LYS A 155 -19.00 -6.79 1.83
CA LYS A 155 -20.45 -6.58 1.73
C LYS A 155 -20.96 -5.43 2.60
N VAL A 156 -20.22 -4.32 2.62
CA VAL A 156 -20.60 -3.13 3.40
C VAL A 156 -21.96 -2.60 2.93
N ASP A 157 -22.80 -2.17 3.89
CA ASP A 157 -24.11 -1.62 3.58
C ASP A 157 -24.01 -0.34 2.74
N VAL A 158 -24.92 -0.19 1.77
CA VAL A 158 -24.94 0.94 0.84
C VAL A 158 -25.16 2.27 1.56
N HIS A 159 -25.86 2.27 2.70
CA HIS A 159 -26.03 3.45 3.54
C HIS A 159 -24.69 3.95 4.07
N ASP A 160 -23.83 3.06 4.58
CA ASP A 160 -22.54 3.42 5.14
C ASP A 160 -21.58 3.88 4.04
N VAL A 161 -21.54 3.17 2.91
CA VAL A 161 -20.78 3.62 1.73
C VAL A 161 -21.27 4.99 1.27
N SER A 162 -22.57 5.23 1.23
CA SER A 162 -23.13 6.54 0.88
C SER A 162 -22.74 7.63 1.87
N ALA A 163 -22.54 7.30 3.15
CA ALA A 163 -22.09 8.24 4.16
C ALA A 163 -20.60 8.56 4.00
N TRP A 164 -19.74 7.56 3.79
CA TRP A 164 -18.30 7.73 3.61
C TRP A 164 -17.94 8.45 2.31
N VAL A 165 -18.68 8.19 1.24
CA VAL A 165 -18.54 8.86 -0.06
C VAL A 165 -19.08 10.31 -0.02
N GLY A 166 -19.85 10.68 1.01
CA GLY A 166 -20.41 12.02 1.16
C GLY A 166 -21.60 12.34 0.25
N ALA A 167 -22.31 11.32 -0.26
CA ALA A 167 -23.33 11.51 -1.30
C ALA A 167 -24.67 12.09 -0.79
N LYS A 168 -24.93 12.12 0.53
CA LYS A 168 -26.27 12.38 1.12
C LYS A 168 -26.87 13.77 0.77
N ARG A 169 -26.08 14.71 0.24
CA ARG A 169 -26.53 16.07 -0.11
C ARG A 169 -25.97 16.59 -1.45
N THR A 170 -25.43 15.73 -2.29
CA THR A 170 -24.91 16.12 -3.61
C THR A 170 -25.97 15.97 -4.71
N PRO A 171 -25.85 16.70 -5.83
CA PRO A 171 -26.72 16.54 -6.99
C PRO A 171 -26.75 15.09 -7.50
N LEU A 172 -27.88 14.63 -8.06
CA LEU A 172 -28.04 13.24 -8.53
C LEU A 172 -27.00 12.81 -9.58
N ASN A 173 -26.49 13.75 -10.38
CA ASN A 173 -25.47 13.50 -11.40
C ASN A 173 -24.01 13.65 -10.89
N SER A 174 -23.83 13.93 -9.60
CA SER A 174 -22.51 14.08 -8.99
C SER A 174 -21.66 12.80 -9.05
N PRO A 175 -20.32 12.91 -9.08
CA PRO A 175 -19.43 11.75 -9.01
C PRO A 175 -19.72 10.84 -7.81
N GLU A 176 -20.05 11.41 -6.65
CA GLU A 176 -20.36 10.70 -5.41
C GLU A 176 -21.62 9.84 -5.57
N ARG A 177 -22.70 10.41 -6.13
CA ARG A 177 -23.94 9.67 -6.38
C ARG A 177 -23.74 8.56 -7.41
N LYS A 178 -22.94 8.81 -8.45
CA LYS A 178 -22.59 7.80 -9.46
C LYS A 178 -21.79 6.65 -8.84
N ALA A 179 -20.80 6.96 -8.01
CA ALA A 179 -20.00 5.95 -7.31
C ALA A 179 -20.87 5.05 -6.41
N VAL A 180 -21.76 5.64 -5.61
CA VAL A 180 -22.69 4.88 -4.75
C VAL A 180 -23.67 4.04 -5.57
N ALA A 181 -24.17 4.55 -6.70
CA ALA A 181 -25.04 3.79 -7.59
C ALA A 181 -24.30 2.58 -8.19
N SER A 182 -23.09 2.78 -8.74
CA SER A 182 -22.27 1.69 -9.26
C SER A 182 -21.91 0.65 -8.19
N TYR A 183 -21.62 1.09 -6.96
CA TYR A 183 -21.38 0.20 -5.83
C TYR A 183 -22.60 -0.65 -5.50
N ARG A 184 -23.79 -0.03 -5.38
CA ARG A 184 -25.05 -0.73 -5.14
C ARG A 184 -25.34 -1.79 -6.21
N ASP A 185 -25.15 -1.44 -7.48
CA ASP A 185 -25.39 -2.35 -8.61
C ASP A 185 -24.39 -3.51 -8.66
N ALA A 186 -23.18 -3.32 -8.14
CA ALA A 186 -22.20 -4.38 -8.00
C ALA A 186 -22.51 -5.28 -6.79
N LEU A 187 -22.92 -4.70 -5.66
CA LEU A 187 -23.28 -5.43 -4.45
C LEU A 187 -24.49 -6.36 -4.66
N SER A 188 -25.46 -5.97 -5.50
CA SER A 188 -26.63 -6.81 -5.80
C SER A 188 -26.33 -8.08 -6.61
N LYS A 189 -25.10 -8.22 -7.13
CA LYS A 189 -24.66 -9.33 -7.98
C LYS A 189 -23.80 -10.36 -7.24
N ILE A 190 -23.53 -10.18 -5.93
CA ILE A 190 -22.63 -11.01 -5.11
C ILE A 190 -23.28 -11.49 -3.80
#